data_AF-A0A9W7HDS6-F1
#
_entry.id   AF-A0A9W7HDS6-F1
#
_cell.length_a   1.000
_cell.length_b   1.000
_cell.length_c   1.000
_cell.angle_alpha   90.00
_cell.angle_beta   90.00
_cell.angle_gamma   90.00
#
_symmetry.space_group_name_H-M   'P 1'
#
loop_
_entity.id
_entity.type
_entity.pdbx_description
1 polymer ?
#
loop_
_entity_poly.entity_id
_entity_poly.type
_entity_poly.pdbx_seq_one_letter_code
_entity_poly.pdbx_strand_id
1 'polypeptide(L)'
;MNSIKGPTNQALKSILKNPSPEASEASKPHAKPSSTASMVLQNDVDLLNPPVDLEKKKHKLKRLVQSPNSFFMDVKCQGCFNITTVFSHSQTVVVCGNCQTVLCQPTGGKARLTEGCSFRKKGD
;
A
#
# COMPACT_ATOMS: atom_id res chain seq x y z
N MET A 1 -32.64 -37.64 10.35
CA MET A 1 -31.81 -36.92 11.33
C MET A 1 -30.36 -37.36 11.17
N ASN A 2 -29.40 -36.53 11.62
CA ASN A 2 -27.96 -36.80 11.81
C ASN A 2 -26.97 -36.26 10.75
N SER A 3 -26.49 -35.06 11.08
CA SER A 3 -25.08 -34.61 11.00
C SER A 3 -24.36 -34.56 9.66
N ILE A 4 -24.39 -33.35 9.11
CA ILE A 4 -23.32 -32.71 8.34
C ILE A 4 -21.94 -33.06 8.94
N LYS A 5 -21.02 -33.53 8.09
CA LYS A 5 -19.57 -33.56 8.37
C LYS A 5 -18.84 -32.93 7.19
N GLY A 6 -18.51 -31.65 7.30
CA GLY A 6 -17.72 -30.94 6.30
C GLY A 6 -16.24 -31.37 6.34
N PRO A 7 -15.55 -31.45 5.19
CA PRO A 7 -14.13 -31.80 5.19
C PRO A 7 -13.25 -30.62 5.65
N THR A 8 -12.58 -30.87 6.79
CA THR A 8 -11.20 -30.44 7.12
C THR A 8 -10.78 -29.00 6.81
N ASN A 9 -10.82 -28.18 7.86
CA ASN A 9 -10.37 -26.79 7.90
C ASN A 9 -8.82 -26.66 7.92
N GLN A 10 -8.13 -27.10 6.85
CA GLN A 10 -6.67 -27.17 6.79
C GLN A 10 -6.02 -26.56 5.53
N ALA A 11 -6.76 -25.75 4.76
CA ALA A 11 -6.24 -24.98 3.63
C ALA A 11 -6.31 -23.43 3.81
N LEU A 12 -6.60 -22.95 5.03
CA LEU A 12 -6.77 -21.51 5.33
C LEU A 12 -5.85 -21.00 6.46
N LYS A 13 -4.57 -21.40 6.45
CA LYS A 13 -3.53 -20.87 7.37
C LYS A 13 -2.27 -20.30 6.71
N SER A 14 -2.31 -20.06 5.39
CA SER A 14 -1.17 -19.50 4.62
C SER A 14 -1.33 -18.03 4.19
N ILE A 15 -2.51 -17.42 4.37
CA ILE A 15 -2.82 -16.08 3.84
C ILE A 15 -2.74 -14.97 4.91
N LEU A 16 -2.57 -15.32 6.19
CA LEU A 16 -2.32 -14.38 7.29
C LEU A 16 -0.87 -14.49 7.80
N LYS A 17 0.07 -14.04 6.98
CA LYS A 17 1.30 -13.42 7.47
C LYS A 17 1.30 -11.97 7.05
N ASN A 18 0.85 -11.10 7.96
CA ASN A 18 1.26 -9.71 7.95
C ASN A 18 2.71 -9.69 8.46
N PRO A 19 3.72 -9.31 7.66
CA PRO A 19 5.01 -8.93 8.22
C PRO A 19 4.86 -7.54 8.84
N SER A 20 5.08 -7.47 10.16
CA SER A 20 5.31 -6.22 10.88
C SER A 20 6.59 -5.55 10.36
N PRO A 21 6.56 -4.25 10.01
CA PRO A 21 7.77 -3.47 9.79
C PRO A 21 8.19 -2.81 11.12
N GLU A 22 8.74 -3.60 12.04
CA GLU A 22 9.49 -3.09 13.19
C GLU A 22 10.88 -3.73 13.24
N ALA A 23 11.83 -2.92 13.73
CA ALA A 23 13.21 -3.26 14.07
C ALA A 23 14.21 -3.53 12.91
N SER A 24 15.10 -2.56 12.74
CA SER A 24 16.56 -2.71 12.67
C SER A 24 17.20 -3.77 11.76
N GLU A 25 18.00 -3.29 10.79
CA GLU A 25 19.21 -3.99 10.37
C GLU A 25 20.40 -3.01 10.37
N ALA A 26 21.37 -3.25 11.27
CA ALA A 26 22.56 -2.41 11.44
C ALA A 26 23.73 -3.19 12.03
N SER A 27 24.69 -3.61 11.18
CA SER A 27 26.12 -3.86 11.48
C SER A 27 26.80 -4.27 10.14
N LYS A 28 27.65 -3.49 9.45
CA LYS A 28 28.96 -2.85 9.75
C LYS A 28 30.09 -3.84 10.12
N PRO A 29 31.38 -3.51 9.92
CA PRO A 29 31.99 -2.29 9.31
C PRO A 29 32.26 -2.45 7.79
N HIS A 30 32.90 -1.56 7.01
CA HIS A 30 33.54 -0.23 7.18
C HIS A 30 32.89 0.79 6.22
N ALA A 31 33.25 2.08 6.08
CA ALA A 31 34.19 2.95 6.79
C ALA A 31 33.44 4.09 7.54
N LYS A 32 34.18 4.96 8.25
CA LYS A 32 33.62 5.94 9.21
C LYS A 32 32.86 7.08 8.52
N PRO A 33 31.80 7.65 9.12
CA PRO A 33 31.32 8.95 8.72
C PRO A 33 32.34 10.01 9.17
N SER A 34 33.06 10.62 8.22
CA SER A 34 33.82 11.83 8.52
C SER A 34 32.85 12.97 8.82
N SER A 35 33.15 13.74 9.85
CA SER A 35 32.33 14.86 10.35
C SER A 35 32.40 16.08 9.43
N THR A 36 31.92 15.94 8.22
CA THR A 36 31.64 17.06 7.31
C THR A 36 30.14 17.15 7.13
N ALA A 37 29.52 18.06 7.89
CA ALA A 37 28.20 18.59 7.54
C ALA A 37 28.34 19.37 6.23
N SER A 38 28.42 18.64 5.12
CA SER A 38 28.36 19.22 3.79
C SER A 38 26.95 19.76 3.62
N MET A 39 26.81 21.06 3.85
CA MET A 39 25.68 21.81 3.32
C MET A 39 25.69 21.53 1.81
N VAL A 40 24.75 20.72 1.34
CA VAL A 40 24.59 20.47 -0.09
C VAL A 40 24.23 21.82 -0.69
N LEU A 41 25.19 22.41 -1.40
CA LEU A 41 25.02 23.72 -2.01
C LEU A 41 23.80 23.67 -2.93
N GLN A 42 22.98 24.72 -2.89
CA GLN A 42 21.69 24.78 -3.60
C GLN A 42 21.76 24.53 -5.12
N ASN A 43 22.96 24.48 -5.71
CA ASN A 43 23.20 24.48 -7.16
C ASN A 43 23.72 23.15 -7.75
N ASP A 44 24.13 22.15 -6.96
CA ASP A 44 24.68 20.88 -7.49
C ASP A 44 23.66 19.72 -7.53
N VAL A 45 22.38 20.04 -7.75
CA VAL A 45 21.34 19.01 -7.95
C VAL A 45 21.32 18.63 -9.44
N ASP A 46 21.81 17.43 -9.76
CA ASP A 46 21.65 16.84 -11.09
C ASP A 46 20.17 16.83 -11.48
N LEU A 47 19.84 17.61 -12.52
CA LEU A 47 18.48 17.79 -13.02
C LEU A 47 17.97 16.56 -13.79
N LEU A 48 18.88 15.74 -14.32
CA LEU A 48 18.57 14.50 -15.03
C LEU A 48 18.39 13.34 -14.04
N ASN A 49 19.14 13.33 -12.94
CA ASN A 49 19.08 12.31 -11.89
C ASN A 49 18.81 12.89 -10.50
N PRO A 50 17.65 13.56 -10.28
CA PRO A 50 17.32 14.11 -8.96
C PRO A 50 17.18 13.00 -7.91
N PRO A 51 17.66 13.19 -6.66
CA PRO A 51 17.54 12.17 -5.63
C PRO A 51 16.08 11.89 -5.28
N VAL A 52 15.76 10.61 -5.09
CA VAL A 52 14.39 10.08 -4.94
C VAL A 52 13.55 10.78 -3.86
N ASP A 53 14.19 11.32 -2.82
CA ASP A 53 13.50 11.99 -1.71
C ASP A 53 13.09 13.43 -2.03
N LEU A 54 13.71 14.07 -3.03
CA LEU A 54 13.22 15.32 -3.60
C LEU A 54 12.07 15.05 -4.58
N GLU A 55 12.17 14.02 -5.42
CA GLU A 55 11.13 13.65 -6.39
C GLU A 55 9.79 13.26 -5.72
N LYS A 56 9.84 12.49 -4.62
CA LYS A 56 8.65 12.11 -3.83
C LYS A 56 7.91 13.33 -3.26
N LYS A 57 8.63 14.42 -2.92
CA LYS A 57 8.07 15.67 -2.38
C LYS A 57 7.46 16.56 -3.46
N LYS A 58 7.87 16.42 -4.72
CA LYS A 58 7.31 17.19 -5.85
C LYS A 58 5.86 16.77 -6.14
N HIS A 59 5.03 17.75 -6.50
CA HIS A 59 3.68 17.51 -7.00
C HIS A 59 3.72 16.64 -8.27
N LYS A 60 2.71 15.77 -8.48
CA LYS A 60 2.63 14.79 -9.58
C LYS A 60 2.91 15.34 -10.98
N LEU A 61 2.55 16.60 -11.25
CA LEU A 61 2.78 17.29 -12.54
C LEU A 61 4.16 17.99 -12.64
N LYS A 62 4.88 18.15 -11.52
CA LYS A 62 6.18 18.85 -11.41
C LYS A 62 7.36 17.89 -11.19
N ARG A 63 7.15 16.58 -11.28
CA ARG A 63 8.21 15.56 -11.33
C ARG A 63 8.95 15.62 -12.66
N LEU A 64 10.14 15.01 -12.73
CA LEU A 64 10.89 14.89 -13.99
C LEU A 64 10.08 14.11 -15.04
N VAL A 65 9.44 13.03 -14.61
CA VAL A 65 8.43 12.29 -15.40
C VAL A 65 7.10 12.33 -14.65
N GLN A 66 6.03 12.73 -15.35
CA GLN A 66 4.69 12.79 -14.76
C GLN A 66 4.16 11.37 -14.49
N SER A 67 3.72 11.14 -13.26
CA SER A 67 3.20 9.84 -12.81
C SER A 67 2.00 10.01 -11.87
N PRO A 68 0.99 9.12 -11.94
CA PRO A 68 -0.15 9.18 -11.04
C PRO A 68 0.25 8.91 -9.58
N ASN A 69 -0.47 9.50 -8.64
CA ASN A 69 -0.36 9.18 -7.20
C ASN A 69 -1.40 8.15 -6.73
N SER A 70 -2.26 7.70 -7.65
CA SER A 70 -3.31 6.71 -7.43
C SER A 70 -2.84 5.32 -7.80
N PHE A 71 -3.41 4.31 -7.15
CA PHE A 71 -3.12 2.91 -7.40
C PHE A 71 -4.40 2.08 -7.29
N PHE A 72 -4.38 0.88 -7.88
CA PHE A 72 -5.42 -0.13 -7.63
C PHE A 72 -5.02 -0.98 -6.43
N MET A 73 -6.01 -1.39 -5.63
CA MET A 73 -5.82 -2.24 -4.46
C MET A 73 -6.80 -3.41 -4.47
N ASP A 74 -6.30 -4.58 -4.07
CA ASP A 74 -7.10 -5.77 -3.83
C ASP A 74 -7.65 -5.69 -2.40
N VAL A 75 -8.95 -5.45 -2.24
CA VAL A 75 -9.63 -5.38 -0.94
C VAL A 75 -10.33 -6.71 -0.66
N LYS A 76 -10.04 -7.32 0.48
CA LYS A 76 -10.71 -8.53 0.98
C LYS A 76 -11.89 -8.14 1.87
N CYS A 77 -13.08 -8.62 1.52
CA CYS A 77 -14.25 -8.49 2.37
C CYS A 77 -14.17 -9.43 3.58
N GLN A 78 -14.55 -8.97 4.76
CA GLN A 78 -14.59 -9.80 5.98
C GLN A 78 -15.73 -10.83 5.98
N GLY A 79 -16.89 -10.50 5.41
CA GLY A 79 -18.06 -11.39 5.44
C GLY A 79 -17.99 -12.57 4.47
N CYS A 80 -17.36 -12.39 3.30
CA CYS A 80 -17.35 -13.39 2.24
C CYS A 80 -15.97 -13.71 1.64
N PHE A 81 -14.87 -13.20 2.21
CA PHE A 81 -13.46 -13.42 1.82
C PHE A 81 -13.07 -13.12 0.35
N ASN A 82 -14.04 -12.78 -0.50
CA ASN A 82 -13.82 -12.40 -1.88
C ASN A 82 -12.94 -11.14 -1.97
N ILE A 83 -12.07 -11.15 -2.98
CA ILE A 83 -11.15 -10.08 -3.30
C ILE A 83 -11.79 -9.22 -4.39
N THR A 84 -11.99 -7.93 -4.12
CA THR A 84 -12.46 -6.95 -5.10
C THR A 84 -11.34 -5.96 -5.39
N THR A 85 -11.05 -5.69 -6.66
CA THR A 85 -10.15 -4.60 -7.06
C THR A 85 -10.85 -3.24 -6.90
N VAL A 86 -10.28 -2.36 -6.10
CA VAL A 86 -10.79 -1.02 -5.77
C VAL A 86 -9.77 0.04 -6.14
N PHE A 87 -10.21 1.21 -6.60
CA PHE A 87 -9.33 2.34 -6.90
C PHE A 87 -9.06 3.19 -5.66
N SER A 88 -7.82 3.62 -5.43
CA SER A 88 -7.43 4.29 -4.18
C SER A 88 -8.13 5.63 -3.89
N HIS A 89 -8.65 6.30 -4.92
CA HIS A 89 -9.43 7.54 -4.82
C HIS A 89 -10.83 7.35 -5.44
N SER A 90 -11.50 6.23 -5.10
CA SER A 90 -12.84 5.92 -5.61
C SER A 90 -13.84 7.03 -5.24
N GLN A 91 -14.55 7.54 -6.25
CA GLN A 91 -15.55 8.61 -6.10
C GLN A 91 -16.96 8.09 -5.76
N THR A 92 -17.21 6.81 -6.03
CA THR A 92 -18.45 6.11 -5.69
C THR A 92 -18.25 5.20 -4.47
N VAL A 93 -19.35 4.85 -3.80
CA VAL A 93 -19.35 3.79 -2.77
C VAL A 93 -19.12 2.46 -3.48
N VAL A 94 -18.10 1.71 -3.06
CA VAL A 94 -17.80 0.40 -3.65
C VAL A 94 -18.33 -0.70 -2.75
N VAL A 95 -19.10 -1.61 -3.33
CA VAL A 95 -19.82 -2.68 -2.64
C VAL A 95 -19.27 -4.04 -3.08
N CYS A 96 -19.18 -5.01 -2.18
CA CYS A 96 -18.78 -6.37 -2.53
C CYS A 96 -19.90 -7.07 -3.31
N GLY A 97 -19.61 -7.56 -4.52
CA GLY A 97 -20.61 -8.19 -5.39
C GLY A 97 -21.27 -9.47 -4.84
N ASN A 98 -20.71 -10.10 -3.80
CA ASN A 98 -21.21 -11.38 -3.28
C ASN A 98 -21.97 -11.25 -1.96
N CYS A 99 -21.48 -10.43 -1.02
CA CYS A 99 -22.14 -10.22 0.28
C CYS A 99 -22.73 -8.81 0.47
N GLN A 100 -22.79 -8.00 -0.59
CA GLN A 100 -23.39 -6.65 -0.64
C GLN A 100 -22.91 -5.67 0.45
N THR A 101 -21.79 -5.99 1.10
CA THR A 101 -21.18 -5.16 2.14
C THR A 101 -20.40 -4.02 1.50
N VAL A 102 -20.52 -2.81 2.04
CA VAL A 102 -19.71 -1.65 1.63
C VAL A 102 -18.24 -1.92 1.95
N LEU A 103 -17.37 -1.82 0.94
CA LEU A 103 -15.92 -2.00 1.07
C LEU A 103 -15.20 -0.66 1.30
N CYS A 104 -15.64 0.40 0.62
CA CYS A 104 -15.16 1.75 0.87
C CYS A 104 -16.21 2.84 0.61
N GLN A 105 -16.08 3.93 1.34
CA GLN A 105 -16.83 5.18 1.17
C GLN A 105 -15.94 6.22 0.45
N PRO A 106 -16.49 7.02 -0.48
CA PRO A 106 -15.74 8.08 -1.13
C PRO A 106 -15.43 9.22 -0.15
N THR A 107 -14.31 9.89 -0.37
CA THR A 107 -13.91 11.11 0.36
C THR A 107 -13.35 12.14 -0.63
N GLY A 108 -12.99 13.34 -0.17
CA GLY A 108 -12.27 14.31 -1.00
C GLY A 108 -10.83 13.90 -1.37
N GLY A 109 -10.34 12.75 -0.89
CA GLY A 109 -9.00 12.25 -1.14
C GLY A 109 -8.99 10.73 -1.37
N LYS A 110 -8.25 10.00 -0.53
CA LYS A 110 -8.25 8.53 -0.59
C LYS A 110 -9.57 7.99 -0.04
N ALA A 111 -10.12 6.96 -0.68
CA ALA A 111 -11.36 6.34 -0.23
C ALA A 111 -11.19 5.75 1.18
N ARG A 112 -12.20 5.92 2.05
CA ARG A 112 -12.21 5.37 3.40
C ARG A 112 -12.66 3.91 3.32
N LEU A 113 -11.75 2.99 3.59
CA LEU A 113 -12.09 1.56 3.72
C LEU A 113 -12.99 1.34 4.94
N THR A 114 -13.93 0.40 4.83
CA THR A 114 -14.76 -0.07 5.94
C THR A 114 -13.89 -0.80 6.95
N GLU A 115 -14.21 -0.65 8.24
CA GLU A 115 -13.50 -1.30 9.34
C GLU A 115 -13.43 -2.83 9.14
N GLY A 116 -12.27 -3.40 9.47
CA GLY A 116 -11.95 -4.80 9.22
C GLY A 116 -11.53 -5.14 7.77
N CYS A 117 -11.85 -4.35 6.74
CA CYS A 117 -11.42 -4.68 5.37
C CYS A 117 -9.89 -4.60 5.22
N SER A 118 -9.26 -5.71 4.83
CA SER A 118 -7.81 -5.74 4.57
C SER A 118 -7.53 -5.49 3.09
N PHE A 119 -6.43 -4.80 2.77
CA PHE A 119 -6.08 -4.48 1.39
C PHE A 119 -4.62 -4.78 1.07
N ARG A 120 -4.35 -5.11 -0.20
CA ARG A 120 -3.01 -5.21 -0.80
C ARG A 120 -2.93 -4.23 -1.97
N LYS A 121 -1.83 -3.51 -2.13
CA LYS A 121 -1.60 -2.75 -3.38
C LYS A 121 -1.40 -3.75 -4.53
N LYS A 122 -2.15 -3.58 -5.61
CA LYS A 122 -1.90 -4.33 -6.84
C LYS A 122 -0.66 -3.71 -7.50
N GLY A 123 0.30 -4.53 -7.89
CA GLY A 123 1.39 -4.10 -8.76
C GLY A 123 0.85 -3.89 -10.17
N ASP A 124 1.41 -2.91 -10.87
CA ASP A 124 1.21 -2.70 -12.31
C ASP A 124 1.85 -3.84 -13.13
#